data_AF-A0A5C8TUP9-F1
#
_entry.id   AF-A0A5C8TUP9-F1
#
_cell.length_a   1.000
_cell.length_b   1.000
_cell.length_c   1.000
_cell.angle_alpha   90.00
_cell.angle_beta   90.00
_cell.angle_gamma   90.00
#
_symmetry.space_group_name_H-M   'P 1'
#
loop_
_entity.id
_entity.type
_entity.pdbx_description
1 polymer ?
#
loop_
_entity_poly.entity_id
_entity_poly.type
_entity_poly.pdbx_seq_one_letter_code
_entity_poly.pdbx_strand_id
1 'polypeptide(L)'
;MSIEQEQAQRAESLSNAVRGTMEEFSTKPQPTNPKHRHPRNGSSEIDDARGALSEAILETARWRLEKAEQFPSETRNTRAAELLRRIAASVTDVPDDLMRRYSEAWHDETASQTSETQSVLLRDIGFRSASAIATTLVEHLMEHVDDARLDPDRG
;
A
#
# COMPACT_ATOMS: atom_id res chain seq x y z
N MET A 1 -35.27 30.59 28.40
CA MET A 1 -34.73 29.55 27.51
C MET A 1 -33.63 28.85 28.28
N SER A 2 -33.81 27.56 28.55
CA SER A 2 -33.05 26.82 29.56
C SER A 2 -31.71 26.32 29.00
N ILE A 3 -30.68 26.33 29.85
CA ILE A 3 -29.29 25.93 29.56
C ILE A 3 -29.22 24.52 28.92
N GLU A 4 -30.20 23.65 29.21
CA GLU A 4 -30.31 22.31 28.61
C GLU A 4 -30.61 22.32 27.10
N GLN A 5 -31.33 23.32 26.59
CA GLN A 5 -31.63 23.41 25.15
C GLN A 5 -30.41 23.86 24.34
N GLU A 6 -29.55 24.70 24.92
CA GLU A 6 -28.30 25.14 24.27
C GLU A 6 -27.24 24.02 24.26
N GLN A 7 -27.22 23.18 25.30
CA GLN A 7 -26.33 22.00 25.36
C GLN A 7 -26.73 20.94 24.34
N ALA A 8 -28.04 20.69 24.16
CA ALA A 8 -28.54 19.75 23.16
C ALA A 8 -28.23 20.20 21.72
N GLN A 9 -28.39 21.49 21.42
CA GLN A 9 -28.04 22.04 20.09
C GLN A 9 -26.53 22.01 19.81
N ARG A 10 -25.67 22.21 20.83
CA ARG A 10 -24.22 22.06 20.67
C ARG A 10 -23.80 20.60 20.44
N ALA A 11 -24.44 19.64 21.09
CA ALA A 11 -24.15 18.22 20.90
C ALA A 11 -24.57 17.72 19.50
N GLU A 12 -25.70 18.21 18.96
CA GLU A 12 -26.11 17.92 17.57
C GLU A 12 -25.19 18.59 16.54
N SER A 13 -24.75 19.83 16.78
CA SER A 13 -23.84 20.53 15.88
C SER A 13 -22.46 19.85 15.80
N LEU A 14 -21.94 19.35 16.92
CA LEU A 14 -20.70 18.57 16.95
C LEU A 14 -20.86 17.19 16.29
N SER A 15 -22.01 16.52 16.47
CA SER A 15 -22.29 15.23 15.82
C SER A 15 -22.41 15.35 14.29
N ASN A 16 -23.00 16.45 13.80
CA ASN A 16 -23.08 16.73 12.37
C ASN A 16 -21.72 17.16 11.77
N ALA A 17 -20.88 17.86 12.52
CA ALA A 17 -19.52 18.21 12.09
C ALA A 17 -18.58 16.99 12.02
N VAL A 18 -18.76 16.01 12.92
CA VAL A 18 -18.02 14.73 12.88
C VAL A 18 -18.52 13.82 11.74
N ARG A 19 -19.83 13.85 11.43
CA ARG A 19 -20.39 13.13 10.26
C ARG A 19 -19.94 13.75 8.93
N GLY A 20 -19.77 15.08 8.88
CA GLY A 20 -19.27 15.79 7.69
C GLY A 20 -17.77 15.61 7.41
N THR A 21 -16.99 15.05 8.34
CA THR A 21 -15.54 14.84 8.19
C THR A 21 -15.14 13.37 7.96
N MET A 22 -16.10 12.44 7.99
CA MET A 22 -15.87 11.02 7.64
C MET A 22 -16.36 10.62 6.22
N GLU A 23 -16.89 11.55 5.42
CA GLU A 23 -17.21 11.31 4.00
C GLU A 23 -16.15 11.82 3.01
N GLU A 24 -15.10 12.53 3.46
CA GLU A 24 -14.06 13.07 2.56
C GLU A 24 -12.84 12.15 2.35
N PHE A 25 -12.81 10.96 2.96
CA PHE A 25 -11.79 9.94 2.68
C PHE A 25 -12.32 8.68 1.99
N SER A 26 -13.57 8.70 1.52
CA SER A 26 -14.18 7.54 0.86
C SER A 26 -15.06 7.92 -0.34
N THR A 27 -14.57 8.75 -1.25
CA THR A 27 -15.08 8.84 -2.64
C THR A 27 -14.09 9.57 -3.56
N LYS A 28 -12.89 9.00 -3.76
CA LYS A 28 -12.28 9.14 -5.09
C LYS A 28 -12.86 8.01 -5.93
N PRO A 29 -13.60 8.29 -7.01
CA PRO A 29 -13.94 7.24 -7.95
C PRO A 29 -12.64 6.57 -8.40
N GLN A 30 -12.58 5.25 -8.28
CA GLN A 30 -11.69 4.44 -9.12
C GLN A 30 -11.82 4.99 -10.55
N PRO A 31 -10.72 5.29 -11.25
CA PRO A 31 -10.82 5.52 -12.68
C PRO A 31 -11.20 4.20 -13.34
N THR A 32 -12.50 3.93 -13.43
CA THR A 32 -13.02 3.02 -14.43
C THR A 32 -12.92 3.75 -15.76
N ASN A 33 -11.85 3.50 -16.51
CA ASN A 33 -11.81 3.89 -17.91
C ASN A 33 -11.34 2.71 -18.77
N PRO A 34 -11.96 2.52 -19.94
CA PRO A 34 -12.27 1.22 -20.50
C PRO A 34 -11.29 0.90 -21.62
N LYS A 35 -11.04 -0.39 -21.85
CA LYS A 35 -10.56 -0.94 -23.12
C LYS A 35 -9.35 -0.21 -23.75
N HIS A 36 -8.21 -0.22 -23.07
CA HIS A 36 -6.94 -0.32 -23.78
C HIS A 36 -6.57 -1.80 -23.89
N ARG A 37 -7.19 -2.50 -24.86
CA ARG A 37 -6.54 -3.68 -25.46
C ARG A 37 -5.36 -3.14 -26.27
N HIS A 38 -4.28 -2.79 -25.59
CA HIS A 38 -2.98 -2.75 -26.25
C HIS A 38 -2.61 -4.19 -26.63
N PRO A 39 -1.91 -4.39 -27.76
CA PRO A 39 -1.37 -5.71 -28.07
C PRO A 39 -0.53 -6.15 -26.86
N ARG A 40 -0.73 -7.39 -26.38
CA ARG A 40 0.08 -8.03 -25.33
C ARG A 40 1.55 -8.04 -25.77
N ASN A 41 2.24 -6.96 -25.49
CA ASN A 41 3.69 -6.91 -25.41
C ASN A 41 4.00 -7.06 -23.93
N GLY A 42 4.45 -8.24 -23.50
CA GLY A 42 4.76 -8.51 -22.09
C GLY A 42 5.77 -7.56 -21.45
N SER A 43 6.52 -6.79 -22.26
CA SER A 43 7.37 -5.69 -21.79
C SER A 43 6.55 -4.55 -21.15
N SER A 44 5.40 -4.17 -21.72
CA SER A 44 4.56 -3.09 -21.18
C SER A 44 3.94 -3.47 -19.84
N GLU A 45 3.51 -4.72 -19.70
CA GLU A 45 2.90 -5.23 -18.46
C GLU A 45 3.92 -5.32 -17.32
N ILE A 46 5.18 -5.67 -17.62
CA ILE A 46 6.28 -5.69 -16.64
C ILE A 46 6.63 -4.27 -16.21
N ASP A 47 6.71 -3.32 -17.14
CA ASP A 47 7.04 -1.93 -16.83
C ASP A 47 5.92 -1.26 -15.99
N ASP A 48 4.65 -1.53 -16.30
CA ASP A 48 3.51 -1.09 -15.50
C ASP A 48 3.57 -1.69 -14.08
N ALA A 49 3.89 -2.97 -13.96
CA ALA A 49 4.04 -3.64 -12.67
C ALA A 49 5.20 -3.05 -11.84
N ARG A 50 6.32 -2.70 -12.48
CA ARG A 50 7.43 -1.99 -11.83
C ARG A 50 6.98 -0.61 -11.34
N GLY A 51 6.24 0.13 -12.17
CA GLY A 51 5.68 1.41 -11.80
C GLY A 51 4.80 1.32 -10.56
N ALA A 52 3.84 0.38 -10.56
CA ALA A 52 2.92 0.17 -9.45
C ALA A 52 3.64 -0.24 -8.15
N LEU A 53 4.63 -1.14 -8.23
CA LEU A 53 5.42 -1.54 -7.07
C LEU A 53 6.23 -0.36 -6.50
N SER A 54 6.90 0.40 -7.36
CA SER A 54 7.66 1.58 -6.96
C SER A 54 6.76 2.62 -6.30
N GLU A 55 5.56 2.85 -6.84
CA GLU A 55 4.58 3.78 -6.27
C GLU A 55 4.16 3.34 -4.86
N ALA A 56 3.75 2.08 -4.68
CA ALA A 56 3.36 1.55 -3.37
C ALA A 56 4.47 1.68 -2.31
N ILE A 57 5.73 1.43 -2.69
CA ILE A 57 6.88 1.61 -1.79
C ILE A 57 7.07 3.09 -1.41
N LEU A 58 6.97 4.00 -2.39
CA LEU A 58 7.13 5.44 -2.16
C LEU A 58 5.99 6.05 -1.36
N GLU A 59 4.76 5.60 -1.55
CA GLU A 59 3.62 5.98 -0.72
C GLU A 59 3.84 5.56 0.73
N THR A 60 4.33 4.33 0.95
CA THR A 60 4.69 3.88 2.30
C THR A 60 5.82 4.73 2.89
N ALA A 61 6.82 5.11 2.10
CA ALA A 61 7.89 5.99 2.55
C ALA A 61 7.37 7.37 2.97
N ARG A 62 6.39 7.92 2.23
CA ARG A 62 5.73 9.18 2.58
C ARG A 62 4.96 9.06 3.88
N TRP A 63 4.15 8.01 4.03
CA TRP A 63 3.44 7.73 5.27
C TRP A 63 4.38 7.62 6.47
N ARG A 64 5.57 7.03 6.30
CA ARG A 64 6.60 7.01 7.35
C ARG A 64 7.08 8.40 7.74
N LEU A 65 7.27 9.31 6.79
CA LEU A 65 7.67 10.69 7.11
C LEU A 65 6.57 11.44 7.85
N GLU A 66 5.30 11.26 7.46
CA GLU A 66 4.16 11.80 8.20
C GLU A 66 4.12 11.25 9.64
N LYS A 67 4.50 9.99 9.86
CA LYS A 67 4.65 9.41 11.19
C LYS A 67 5.85 9.96 11.95
N ALA A 68 6.95 10.29 11.29
CA ALA A 68 8.08 10.96 11.91
C ALA A 68 7.70 12.38 12.40
N GLU A 69 6.83 13.09 11.67
CA GLU A 69 6.31 14.40 12.09
C GLU A 69 5.38 14.28 13.30
N GLN A 70 4.51 13.27 13.32
CA GLN A 70 3.61 12.99 14.45
C GLN A 70 4.36 12.48 15.69
N PHE A 71 5.44 11.73 15.49
CA PHE A 71 6.21 11.07 16.55
C PHE A 71 7.73 11.36 16.38
N PRO A 72 8.18 12.59 16.65
CA PRO A 72 9.55 13.03 16.34
C PRO A 72 10.65 12.33 17.15
N SER A 73 10.32 11.75 18.31
CA SER A 73 11.23 10.92 19.09
C SER A 73 11.45 9.52 18.48
N GLU A 74 10.56 9.08 17.60
CA GLU A 74 10.65 7.79 16.91
C GLU A 74 11.49 7.87 15.64
N THR A 75 12.81 7.91 15.80
CA THR A 75 13.78 7.97 14.68
C THR A 75 13.66 6.81 13.67
N ARG A 76 13.00 5.71 14.05
CA ARG A 76 12.70 4.57 13.16
C ARG A 76 11.92 4.98 11.92
N ASN A 77 11.02 5.96 12.02
CA ASN A 77 10.15 6.36 10.91
C ASN A 77 10.96 7.00 9.78
N THR A 78 11.87 7.93 10.10
CA THR A 78 12.78 8.53 9.12
C THR A 78 13.69 7.49 8.47
N ARG A 79 14.30 6.60 9.27
CA ARG A 79 15.17 5.53 8.76
C ARG A 79 14.42 4.55 7.84
N ALA A 80 13.19 4.19 8.19
CA ALA A 80 12.35 3.33 7.35
C ALA A 80 12.01 4.02 6.02
N ALA A 81 11.68 5.33 6.04
CA ALA A 81 11.40 6.08 4.83
C ALA A 81 12.60 6.13 3.88
N GLU A 82 13.81 6.35 4.41
CA GLU A 82 15.06 6.31 3.62
C GLU A 82 15.31 4.93 3.02
N LEU A 83 15.08 3.86 3.80
CA LEU A 83 15.22 2.50 3.31
C LEU A 83 14.22 2.20 2.18
N LEU A 84 12.94 2.54 2.37
CA LEU A 84 11.91 2.38 1.35
C LEU A 84 12.25 3.13 0.05
N ARG A 85 12.80 4.35 0.14
CA ARG A 85 13.27 5.08 -1.05
C ARG A 85 14.38 4.36 -1.81
N ARG A 86 15.33 3.72 -1.10
CA ARG A 86 16.37 2.90 -1.74
C ARG A 86 15.79 1.67 -2.41
N ILE A 87 14.83 1.00 -1.76
CA ILE A 87 14.14 -0.16 -2.33
C ILE A 87 13.40 0.26 -3.60
N ALA A 88 12.62 1.35 -3.57
CA ALA A 88 11.91 1.86 -4.74
C ALA A 88 12.85 2.14 -5.92
N ALA A 89 14.02 2.75 -5.65
CA ALA A 89 15.02 3.02 -6.68
C ALA A 89 15.60 1.74 -7.32
N SER A 90 15.59 0.61 -6.61
CA SER A 90 16.08 -0.68 -7.11
C SER A 90 15.01 -1.54 -7.81
N VAL A 91 13.78 -1.04 -7.98
CA VAL A 91 12.70 -1.82 -8.62
C VAL A 91 13.03 -2.15 -10.08
N THR A 92 13.79 -1.31 -10.77
CA THR A 92 14.26 -1.58 -12.13
C THR A 92 15.22 -2.76 -12.22
N ASP A 93 15.88 -3.10 -11.11
CA ASP A 93 16.86 -4.18 -11.03
C ASP A 93 16.19 -5.54 -10.74
N VAL A 94 14.89 -5.55 -10.49
CA VAL A 94 14.13 -6.79 -10.28
C VAL A 94 14.07 -7.56 -11.62
N PRO A 95 14.46 -8.85 -11.63
CA PRO A 95 14.41 -9.69 -12.82
C PRO A 95 13.02 -9.71 -13.48
N ASP A 96 12.99 -9.69 -14.82
CA ASP A 96 11.75 -9.65 -15.61
C ASP A 96 10.82 -10.83 -15.34
N ASP A 97 11.38 -12.03 -15.11
CA ASP A 97 10.63 -13.24 -14.77
C ASP A 97 9.94 -13.11 -13.42
N LEU A 98 10.63 -12.54 -12.43
CA LEU A 98 10.06 -12.27 -11.11
C LEU A 98 8.99 -11.18 -11.17
N MET A 99 9.22 -10.10 -11.93
CA MET A 99 8.21 -9.06 -12.14
C MET A 99 6.99 -9.56 -12.89
N ARG A 100 7.16 -10.51 -13.82
CA ARG A 100 6.03 -11.16 -14.48
C ARG A 100 5.18 -11.95 -13.49
N ARG A 101 5.80 -12.78 -12.65
CA ARG A 101 5.09 -13.51 -11.59
C ARG A 101 4.36 -12.57 -10.63
N TYR A 102 5.01 -11.48 -10.25
CA TYR A 102 4.40 -10.44 -9.44
C TYR A 102 3.16 -9.86 -10.14
N SER A 103 3.26 -9.50 -11.42
CA SER A 103 2.13 -8.97 -12.20
C SER A 103 0.96 -9.98 -12.29
N GLU A 104 1.27 -11.25 -12.53
CA GLU A 104 0.27 -12.33 -12.61
C GLU A 104 -0.48 -12.53 -11.28
N ALA A 105 0.17 -12.35 -10.13
CA ALA A 105 -0.47 -12.47 -8.82
C ALA A 105 -1.62 -11.45 -8.60
N TRP A 106 -1.58 -10.30 -9.29
CA TRP A 106 -2.64 -9.30 -9.22
C TRP A 106 -3.88 -9.60 -10.07
N HIS A 107 -3.78 -10.62 -10.93
CA HIS A 107 -4.85 -11.03 -11.85
C HIS A 107 -5.51 -12.35 -11.43
N ASP A 108 -5.01 -12.95 -10.34
CA ASP A 108 -5.45 -14.23 -9.80
C ASP A 108 -6.51 -14.04 -8.71
N GLU A 109 -7.17 -15.13 -8.31
CA GLU A 109 -8.16 -15.17 -7.23
C GLU A 109 -7.55 -14.75 -5.87
N THR A 110 -6.23 -14.86 -5.72
CA THR A 110 -5.47 -14.46 -4.54
C THR A 110 -5.02 -12.99 -4.54
N ALA A 111 -5.48 -12.15 -5.47
CA ALA A 111 -5.06 -10.75 -5.58
C ALA A 111 -5.31 -9.96 -4.27
N SER A 112 -6.42 -10.24 -3.57
CA SER A 112 -6.71 -9.61 -2.27
C SER A 112 -5.67 -9.97 -1.21
N GLN A 113 -5.27 -11.23 -1.12
CA GLN A 113 -4.25 -11.69 -0.17
C GLN A 113 -2.86 -11.16 -0.54
N THR A 114 -2.57 -11.06 -1.84
CA THR A 114 -1.34 -10.44 -2.37
C THR A 114 -1.25 -8.97 -1.92
N SER A 115 -2.35 -8.23 -2.04
CA SER A 115 -2.45 -6.84 -1.57
C SER A 115 -2.16 -6.71 -0.08
N GLU A 116 -2.84 -7.52 0.75
CA GLU A 116 -2.66 -7.48 2.21
C GLU A 116 -1.22 -7.84 2.61
N THR A 117 -0.67 -8.89 2.00
CA THR A 117 0.70 -9.34 2.25
C THR A 117 1.72 -8.27 1.89
N GLN A 118 1.60 -7.64 0.72
CA GLN A 118 2.44 -6.52 0.34
C GLN A 118 2.34 -5.38 1.35
N SER A 119 1.12 -5.05 1.77
CA SER A 119 0.86 -4.00 2.76
C SER A 119 1.55 -4.29 4.10
N VAL A 120 1.52 -5.54 4.56
CA VAL A 120 2.20 -5.99 5.79
C VAL A 120 3.71 -5.93 5.64
N LEU A 121 4.27 -6.49 4.55
CA LEU A 121 5.71 -6.50 4.31
C LEU A 121 6.29 -5.08 4.26
N LEU A 122 5.60 -4.15 3.57
CA LEU A 122 6.03 -2.75 3.49
C LEU A 122 5.97 -2.03 4.84
N ARG A 123 4.94 -2.31 5.67
CA ARG A 123 4.84 -1.75 7.03
C ARG A 123 5.82 -2.37 8.01
N ASP A 124 6.34 -3.57 7.75
CA ASP A 124 7.34 -4.21 8.60
C ASP A 124 8.78 -3.72 8.36
N ILE A 125 9.01 -3.04 7.22
CA ILE A 125 10.27 -2.37 6.92
C ILE A 125 10.56 -1.32 7.99
N GLY A 126 11.69 -1.49 8.68
CA GLY A 126 12.11 -0.66 9.80
C GLY A 126 11.68 -1.15 11.19
N PHE A 127 10.97 -2.28 11.29
CA PHE A 127 10.65 -2.94 12.56
C PHE A 127 11.33 -4.30 12.73
N ARG A 128 11.18 -5.19 11.74
CA ARG A 128 11.62 -6.60 11.83
C ARG A 128 12.42 -7.06 10.62
N SER A 129 12.10 -6.55 9.43
CA SER A 129 12.72 -6.91 8.16
C SER A 129 13.47 -5.73 7.56
N ALA A 130 14.63 -6.02 6.98
CA ALA A 130 15.40 -5.10 6.17
C ALA A 130 15.69 -5.75 4.82
N SER A 131 14.67 -5.98 3.99
CA SER A 131 14.95 -6.07 2.55
C SER A 131 15.65 -4.78 2.15
N ALA A 132 16.89 -4.89 1.71
CA ALA A 132 17.68 -3.73 1.32
C ALA A 132 17.40 -3.29 -0.13
N ILE A 133 16.84 -4.20 -0.93
CA ILE A 133 16.57 -4.05 -2.37
C ILE A 133 15.21 -4.63 -2.73
N ALA A 134 14.66 -4.19 -3.86
CA ALA A 134 13.34 -4.59 -4.34
C ALA A 134 13.26 -6.09 -4.67
N THR A 135 14.33 -6.69 -5.21
CA THR A 135 14.35 -8.12 -5.56
C THR A 135 13.98 -9.00 -4.36
N THR A 136 14.63 -8.82 -3.22
CA THR A 136 14.33 -9.58 -1.99
C THR A 136 12.93 -9.30 -1.45
N LEU A 137 12.41 -8.08 -1.63
CA LEU A 137 11.03 -7.78 -1.26
C LEU A 137 10.03 -8.56 -2.12
N VAL A 138 10.24 -8.62 -3.44
CA VAL A 138 9.35 -9.33 -4.36
C VAL A 138 9.49 -10.85 -4.18
N GLU A 139 10.69 -11.37 -3.94
CA GLU A 139 10.91 -12.79 -3.60
C GLU A 139 10.08 -13.20 -2.36
N HIS A 140 10.22 -12.48 -1.24
CA HIS A 140 9.43 -12.77 -0.03
C HIS A 140 7.92 -12.63 -0.25
N LEU A 141 7.49 -11.65 -1.05
CA LEU A 141 6.07 -11.52 -1.38
C LEU A 141 5.58 -12.75 -2.17
N MET A 142 6.35 -13.21 -3.16
CA MET A 142 5.98 -14.37 -3.97
C MET A 142 6.00 -15.67 -3.17
N GLU A 143 6.92 -15.83 -2.22
CA GLU A 143 6.90 -16.96 -1.28
C GLU A 143 5.58 -17.03 -0.50
N HIS A 144 5.10 -15.89 0.03
CA HIS A 144 3.83 -15.85 0.74
C HIS A 144 2.61 -16.07 -0.16
N VAL A 145 2.64 -15.57 -1.40
CA VAL A 145 1.59 -15.83 -2.38
C VAL A 145 1.54 -17.30 -2.76
N ASP A 146 2.69 -17.93 -2.96
CA ASP A 146 2.76 -19.36 -3.28
C ASP A 146 2.27 -20.21 -2.09
N ASP A 147 2.66 -19.86 -0.86
CA ASP A 147 2.16 -20.53 0.35
C ASP A 147 0.63 -20.45 0.47
N ALA A 148 0.05 -19.26 0.22
CA ALA A 148 -1.40 -19.06 0.26
C ALA A 148 -2.15 -19.83 -0.83
N ARG A 149 -1.52 -20.02 -2.00
CA ARG A 149 -2.06 -20.87 -3.08
C ARG A 149 -2.04 -22.36 -2.73
N LEU A 150 -1.09 -22.80 -1.91
CA LEU A 150 -0.96 -24.20 -1.50
C LEU A 150 -1.88 -24.57 -0.32
N ASP A 151 -2.29 -23.60 0.50
CA ASP A 151 -3.22 -23.79 1.63
C ASP A 151 -4.18 -22.59 1.79
N PRO A 152 -5.32 -22.58 1.07
CA PRO A 152 -6.25 -21.45 1.06
C PRO A 152 -7.01 -21.26 2.38
N ASP A 153 -6.99 -22.27 3.28
CA ASP A 153 -7.71 -22.25 4.56
C ASP A 153 -6.88 -21.63 5.71
N ARG A 154 -5.64 -21.17 5.43
CA ARG A 154 -4.71 -20.63 6.43
C ARG A 154 -4.86 -19.12 6.71
N GLY A 155 -5.87 -18.48 6.13
CA GLY A 155 -6.14 -17.03 6.22
C GLY A 155 -7.05 -16.60 7.36
#